data_AF-A0A3D1LAJ8-F1
#
_entry.id   AF-A0A3D1LAJ8-F1
#
_cell.length_a   1.000
_cell.length_b   1.000
_cell.length_c   1.000
_cell.angle_alpha   90.00
_cell.angle_beta   90.00
_cell.angle_gamma   90.00
#
_symmetry.space_group_name_H-M   'P 1'
#
loop_
_entity.id
_entity.type
_entity.pdbx_description
1 polymer ?
#
loop_
_entity_poly.entity_id
_entity_poly.type
_entity_poly.pdbx_seq_one_letter_code
_entity_poly.pdbx_strand_id
1 'polypeptide(L)' 'MNGTQLTELEQRIRTDYSNIAGMVVRKDGKTVYDGCFGGCTPDNRIHVFSVSLKPAILM' A
#
# COMPACT_ATOMS: atom_id res chain seq x y z
N MET A 1 -10.32 5.34 8.28
CA MET A 1 -9.89 6.71 7.96
C MET A 1 -11.09 7.50 7.47
N ASN A 2 -11.08 8.81 7.64
CA ASN A 2 -12.05 9.67 6.94
C ASN A 2 -11.50 10.05 5.54
N GLY A 3 -12.36 10.61 4.68
CA GLY A 3 -11.99 10.93 3.30
C GLY A 3 -10.85 11.94 3.17
N THR A 4 -10.80 12.97 4.02
CA THR A 4 -9.76 14.00 3.97
C THR A 4 -8.37 13.44 4.26
N GLN A 5 -8.24 12.64 5.33
CA GLN A 5 -6.98 11.99 5.69
C GLN A 5 -6.49 11.03 4.60
N LEU A 6 -7.43 10.39 3.90
CA LEU A 6 -7.09 9.49 2.81
C LEU A 6 -6.54 10.26 1.61
N THR A 7 -7.17 11.36 1.21
CA THR A 7 -6.69 12.19 0.11
C THR A 7 -5.30 12.76 0.40
N GLU A 8 -5.05 13.24 1.63
CA GLU A 8 -3.73 13.74 2.03
C GLU A 8 -2.64 12.67 1.96
N LEU A 9 -2.97 11.44 2.38
CA LEU A 9 -2.08 10.29 2.29
C LEU A 9 -1.73 9.96 0.83
N GLU A 10 -2.74 9.86 -0.03
CA GLU A 10 -2.53 9.58 -1.46
C GLU A 10 -1.73 10.66 -2.16
N GLN A 11 -1.95 11.94 -1.81
CA GLN A 11 -1.13 13.02 -2.33
C GLN A 11 0.32 12.89 -1.91
N ARG A 12 0.61 12.70 -0.61
CA ARG A 12 1.98 12.51 -0.13
C ARG A 12 2.68 11.33 -0.79
N ILE A 13 1.97 10.21 -0.99
CA ILE A 13 2.55 9.06 -1.70
C ILE A 13 2.94 9.45 -3.13
N ARG A 14 2.07 10.17 -3.85
CA ARG A 14 2.33 10.58 -5.23
C ARG A 14 3.43 11.64 -5.36
N THR A 15 3.57 12.53 -4.39
CA THR A 15 4.54 13.64 -4.46
C THR A 15 5.90 13.28 -3.85
N ASP A 16 5.90 12.61 -2.69
CA ASP A 16 7.10 12.47 -1.86
C ASP A 16 7.66 11.04 -1.90
N TYR A 17 6.83 10.05 -2.26
CA TYR A 17 7.17 8.62 -2.23
C TYR A 17 6.78 7.90 -3.53
N SER A 18 7.21 8.45 -4.66
CA SER A 18 6.84 7.97 -6.01
C SER A 18 7.28 6.52 -6.34
N ASN A 19 8.11 5.92 -5.50
CA ASN A 19 8.56 4.53 -5.60
C ASN A 19 7.68 3.51 -4.86
N ILE A 20 6.63 3.95 -4.16
CA ILE A 20 5.65 3.04 -3.56
C ILE A 20 4.78 2.45 -4.67
N ALA A 21 4.69 1.11 -4.72
CA ALA A 21 3.84 0.40 -5.68
C ALA A 21 2.39 0.25 -5.19
N GLY A 22 2.19 0.08 -3.88
CA GLY A 22 0.87 -0.07 -3.28
C GLY A 22 0.93 -0.16 -1.76
N MET A 23 -0.23 -0.04 -1.12
CA MET A 23 -0.37 -0.16 0.32
C MET A 23 -1.76 -0.68 0.69
N VAL A 24 -1.78 -1.63 1.62
CA VAL A 24 -2.99 -2.15 2.24
C VAL A 24 -2.93 -1.84 3.74
N VAL A 25 -4.00 -1.30 4.30
CA VAL A 25 -4.13 -1.09 5.75
C VAL A 25 -5.27 -1.96 6.26
N ARG A 26 -4.94 -2.83 7.23
CA ARG A 26 -5.92 -3.69 7.89
C ARG A 26 -6.07 -3.29 9.35
N LYS A 27 -7.32 -3.17 9.80
CA LYS A 27 -7.69 -2.91 11.20
C LYS A 27 -8.75 -3.92 11.61
N ASP A 28 -8.53 -4.59 12.75
CA ASP A 28 -9.44 -5.62 13.28
C ASP A 28 -9.77 -6.71 12.24
N GLY A 29 -8.74 -7.12 11.48
CA GLY A 29 -8.84 -8.10 10.39
C GLY A 29 -9.49 -7.59 9.11
N LYS A 30 -10.05 -6.37 9.09
CA LYS A 30 -10.72 -5.79 7.91
C LYS A 30 -9.81 -4.84 7.17
N THR A 31 -9.84 -4.91 5.84
CA THR A 31 -9.19 -3.91 4.99
C THR A 31 -9.95 -2.60 5.09
N VAL A 32 -9.27 -1.56 5.55
CA VAL A 32 -9.82 -0.20 5.68
C VAL A 32 -9.25 0.75 4.62
N TYR A 33 -8.23 0.29 3.89
CA TYR A 33 -7.63 0.97 2.75
C TYR A 33 -6.87 -0.04 1.88
N ASP A 34 -6.98 0.12 0.57
CA ASP A 34 -6.24 -0.63 -0.44
C ASP A 34 -6.01 0.30 -1.64
N GLY A 35 -4.75 0.60 -1.94
CA GLY A 35 -4.38 1.53 -3.00
C GLY A 35 -3.12 1.09 -3.73
N CYS A 36 -3.15 1.23 -5.06
CA CYS A 36 -2.00 1.03 -5.94
C CYS A 36 -1.52 2.36 -6.52
N PHE A 37 -0.21 2.49 -6.74
CA PHE A 37 0.46 3.72 -7.18
C PHE A 37 1.56 3.41 -8.20
N GLY A 38 2.15 4.45 -8.80
CA GLY A 38 3.29 4.30 -9.70
C GLY A 38 2.99 3.46 -10.96
N GLY A 39 1.73 3.41 -11.40
CA GLY A 39 1.29 2.60 -12.54
C GLY A 39 1.11 1.10 -12.23
N CYS A 40 1.24 0.70 -10.97
CA CYS A 40 0.94 -0.66 -10.55
C CYS A 40 -0.56 -0.89 -10.42
N THR A 41 -0.95 -2.15 -10.58
CA THR A 41 -2.29 -2.69 -10.37
C THR A 41 -2.21 -3.80 -9.33
N PRO A 42 -3.35 -4.23 -8.73
CA PRO A 42 -3.37 -5.34 -7.78
C PRO A 42 -2.78 -6.66 -8.32
N ASP A 43 -2.79 -6.85 -9.64
CA ASP A 43 -2.25 -8.05 -10.30
C ASP A 43 -0.73 -7.97 -10.54
N ASN A 44 -0.11 -6.81 -10.37
CA ASN A 44 1.34 -6.67 -10.52
C ASN A 44 2.08 -7.39 -9.38
N ARG A 45 3.08 -8.19 -9.73
CA ARG A 45 3.97 -8.85 -8.76
C ARG A 45 5.15 -7.93 -8.42
N ILE A 46 5.46 -7.81 -7.13
CA ILE A 46 6.56 -6.98 -6.63
C ILE A 46 7.58 -7.88 -5.92
N HIS A 47 8.86 -7.61 -6.13
CA HIS A 47 9.93 -8.31 -5.42
C HIS A 47 10.08 -7.75 -3.99
N VAL A 48 9.82 -8.58 -2.98
CA VAL A 48 9.76 -8.16 -1.56
C VAL A 48 11.04 -8.46 -0.77
N PHE A 49 12.13 -8.85 -1.43
CA PHE A 49 13.47 -9.06 -0.85
C PHE A 49 13.43 -9.78 0.52
N SER A 50 14.05 -9.21 1.56
CA SER A 50 14.18 -9.81 2.89
C SER A 50 12.86 -9.98 3.64
N VAL A 51 11.78 -9.31 3.22
CA VAL A 51 10.44 -9.47 3.81
C VAL A 51 9.88 -10.86 3.48
N SER A 52 10.29 -11.49 2.36
CA SER A 52 9.89 -12.86 2.02
C SER A 52 10.26 -13.90 3.09
N LEU A 53 11.26 -13.60 3.91
CA LEU A 53 11.69 -14.46 5.03
C LEU A 53 10.71 -14.45 6.21
N LYS A 54 9.76 -13.51 6.25
CA LYS A 54 8.66 -13.45 7.23
C LYS A 54 7.31 -13.52 6.50
N PRO A 55 6.76 -14.73 6.27
CA PRO A 55 5.53 -14.92 5.50
C PRO A 55 4.31 -14.17 6.05
N ALA A 56 4.27 -13.92 7.36
CA ALA A 56 3.13 -13.26 8.02
C ALA A 56 2.92 -11.79 7.62
N ILE A 57 3.87 -11.15 6.90
CA ILE A 57 3.79 -9.74 6.49
C ILE A 57 3.22 -9.59 5.07
N LEU A 58 3.03 -10.69 4.32
CA LEU A 58 2.63 -10.66 2.91
C LEU A 58 1.10 -10.75 2.67
N MET A 59 0.27 -10.61 3.71
CA MET A 59 -1.19 -10.87 3.65
C MET A 59 -2.06 -9.67 4.00
#